data_AF-V5SB27-F1
#
_entry.id   AF-V5SB27-F1
#
_cell.length_a   1.000
_cell.length_b   1.000
_cell.length_c   1.000
_cell.angle_alpha   90.00
_cell.angle_beta   90.00
_cell.angle_gamma   90.00
#
_symmetry.space_group_name_H-M   'P 1'
#
loop_
_entity.id
_entity.type
_entity.pdbx_description
1 polymer ?
#
loop_
_entity_poly.entity_id
_entity_poly.type
_entity_poly.pdbx_seq_one_letter_code
_entity_poly.pdbx_strand_id
1 'polypeptide(L)'
;MRIATDFDYSSYFKPRVPERRAPFEFYPTPPSAIRALLSVERFEGDVWEPACGNGAISRELVSAGYDVIATDITDWGYGYPGYDFLTLEKPFARNIVTNPPYGWGLADRFVEKALAFTAETGGRVAMLLNIASLCHPKRHDDFVRQPPSVIYALDECVCFPLGDPARATAHTNKHRYAWLIWDHAHKGDSVIRWLSTAPFQ
;
A
#
# COMPACT_ATOMS: atom_id res chain seq x y z
N MET A 1 20.48 -25.13 -0.92
CA MET A 1 19.72 -25.21 0.34
C MET A 1 18.25 -25.35 -0.02
N ARG A 2 17.53 -26.29 0.60
CA ARG A 2 16.26 -26.84 0.08
C ARG A 2 15.18 -25.77 -0.11
N ILE A 3 14.58 -25.82 -1.30
CA ILE A 3 13.42 -25.04 -1.74
C ILE A 3 12.25 -25.41 -0.81
N ALA A 4 11.63 -24.42 -0.18
CA ALA A 4 10.40 -24.60 0.58
C ALA A 4 9.23 -24.77 -0.41
N THR A 5 9.00 -26.01 -0.86
CA THR A 5 7.89 -26.34 -1.77
C THR A 5 6.62 -26.85 -1.09
N ASP A 6 6.60 -26.99 0.24
CA ASP A 6 5.60 -27.83 0.91
C ASP A 6 4.67 -27.07 1.88
N PHE A 7 4.42 -25.78 1.66
CA PHE A 7 3.35 -25.07 2.37
C PHE A 7 2.09 -24.99 1.52
N ASP A 8 1.07 -25.80 1.86
CA ASP A 8 -0.22 -25.81 1.18
C ASP A 8 -1.10 -24.63 1.63
N TYR A 9 -0.96 -23.51 0.93
CA TYR A 9 -1.78 -22.31 1.11
C TYR A 9 -3.27 -22.49 0.77
N SER A 10 -3.69 -23.63 0.20
CA SER A 10 -5.09 -23.87 -0.18
C SER A 10 -6.06 -23.93 1.00
N SER A 11 -5.53 -24.09 2.22
CA SER A 11 -6.29 -24.14 3.47
C SER A 11 -6.57 -22.75 4.07
N TYR A 12 -5.70 -21.75 3.81
CA TYR A 12 -5.82 -20.40 4.37
C TYR A 12 -6.54 -19.41 3.43
N PHE A 13 -6.53 -19.68 2.12
CA PHE A 13 -7.22 -18.90 1.12
C PHE A 13 -7.87 -19.83 0.08
N LYS A 14 -9.20 -20.04 0.20
CA LYS A 14 -10.06 -20.32 -0.96
C LYS A 14 -10.90 -19.09 -1.33
N PRO A 15 -10.30 -17.95 -1.70
CA PRO A 15 -11.05 -17.05 -2.54
C PRO A 15 -11.24 -17.83 -3.84
N ARG A 16 -12.47 -17.90 -4.33
CA ARG A 16 -12.63 -17.87 -5.79
C ARG A 16 -11.97 -16.56 -6.20
N VAL A 17 -10.67 -16.57 -6.51
CA VAL A 17 -10.04 -15.46 -7.24
C VAL A 17 -10.88 -15.43 -8.52
N PRO A 18 -11.74 -14.42 -8.72
CA PRO A 18 -12.41 -14.30 -10.00
C PRO A 18 -11.30 -14.33 -11.05
N GLU A 19 -11.48 -15.01 -12.19
CA GLU A 19 -10.44 -15.20 -13.24
C GLU A 19 -9.69 -13.93 -13.68
N ARG A 20 -10.10 -12.75 -13.19
CA ARG A 20 -9.64 -11.41 -13.55
C ARG A 20 -8.77 -10.70 -12.48
N ARG A 21 -8.48 -11.31 -11.32
CA ARG A 21 -7.59 -10.71 -10.30
C ARG A 21 -6.20 -11.34 -10.34
N ALA A 22 -5.15 -10.55 -10.14
CA ALA A 22 -3.79 -11.06 -10.03
C ALA A 22 -3.67 -11.95 -8.78
N PRO A 23 -2.90 -13.06 -8.84
CA PRO A 23 -2.54 -13.84 -7.65
C PRO A 23 -2.05 -12.94 -6.52
N PHE A 24 -2.54 -13.19 -5.31
CA PHE A 24 -2.22 -12.43 -4.10
C PHE A 24 -2.40 -10.91 -4.21
N GLU A 25 -3.24 -10.44 -5.15
CA GLU A 25 -3.44 -9.01 -5.42
C GLU A 25 -2.13 -8.28 -5.78
N PHE A 26 -1.22 -8.93 -6.52
CA PHE A 26 0.02 -8.29 -6.93
C PHE A 26 -0.19 -7.29 -8.08
N TYR A 27 -0.22 -6.01 -7.70
CA TYR A 27 -0.33 -4.84 -8.57
C TYR A 27 0.77 -3.84 -8.20
N PRO A 28 2.01 -4.00 -8.70
CA PRO A 28 3.13 -3.14 -8.32
C PRO A 28 2.85 -1.67 -8.66
N THR A 29 3.23 -0.79 -7.75
CA THR A 29 3.08 0.65 -7.91
C THR A 29 4.10 1.19 -8.91
N PRO A 30 3.68 2.01 -9.90
CA PRO A 30 4.64 2.69 -10.76
C PRO A 30 5.60 3.57 -9.95
N PRO A 31 6.92 3.57 -10.22
CA PRO A 31 7.89 4.38 -9.47
C PRO A 31 7.54 5.87 -9.43
N SER A 32 6.95 6.40 -10.50
CA SER A 32 6.51 7.80 -10.57
C SER A 32 5.52 8.18 -9.46
N ALA A 33 4.67 7.25 -9.01
CA ALA A 33 3.68 7.52 -7.97
C ALA A 33 4.31 7.71 -6.59
N ILE A 34 5.31 6.91 -6.23
CA ILE A 34 6.02 7.06 -4.95
C ILE A 34 7.00 8.23 -5.00
N ARG A 35 7.69 8.45 -6.12
CA ARG A 35 8.55 9.63 -6.31
C ARG A 35 7.77 10.94 -6.19
N ALA A 36 6.57 11.00 -6.76
CA ALA A 36 5.68 12.15 -6.61
C ALA A 36 5.32 12.41 -5.14
N LEU A 37 4.99 11.37 -4.36
CA LEU A 37 4.75 11.51 -2.92
C LEU A 37 5.98 12.06 -2.19
N LEU A 38 7.15 11.47 -2.44
CA LEU A 38 8.40 11.85 -1.77
C LEU A 38 8.89 13.27 -2.12
N SER A 39 8.36 13.87 -3.20
CA SER A 39 8.63 15.27 -3.53
C SER A 39 7.93 16.27 -2.60
N VAL A 40 6.89 15.84 -1.87
CA VAL A 40 6.06 16.71 -1.00
C VAL A 40 5.93 16.23 0.43
N GLU A 41 6.11 14.93 0.70
CA GLU A 41 6.02 14.33 2.03
C GLU A 41 7.38 13.81 2.50
N ARG A 42 7.61 13.94 3.80
CA ARG A 42 8.77 13.37 4.49
C ARG A 42 8.32 12.51 5.66
N PHE A 43 9.07 11.45 5.92
CA PHE A 43 8.86 10.57 7.06
C PHE A 43 10.04 10.69 8.01
N GLU A 44 9.79 10.75 9.32
CA GLU A 44 10.86 10.74 10.32
C GLU A 44 11.09 9.32 10.81
N GLY A 45 12.34 8.83 10.73
CA GLY A 45 12.70 7.48 11.13
C GLY A 45 12.57 6.45 9.99
N ASP A 46 12.55 5.19 10.37
CA ASP A 46 12.46 4.05 9.46
C ASP A 46 11.03 3.86 8.89
N VAL A 47 10.97 3.16 7.76
CA VAL A 47 9.74 2.92 7.00
C VAL A 47 9.55 1.43 6.77
N TRP A 48 8.33 0.94 6.98
CA TRP A 48 7.94 -0.42 6.65
C TRP A 48 6.99 -0.43 5.45
N GLU A 49 7.33 -1.22 4.43
CA GLU A 49 6.43 -1.61 3.34
C GLU A 49 5.96 -3.07 3.56
N PRO A 50 4.76 -3.30 4.14
CA PRO A 50 4.30 -4.64 4.53
C PRO A 50 3.64 -5.48 3.44
N ALA A 51 3.64 -5.01 2.19
CA ALA A 51 3.12 -5.72 1.01
C ALA A 51 4.03 -5.41 -0.19
N CYS A 52 5.32 -5.68 -0.02
CA CYS A 52 6.34 -5.06 -0.87
C CYS A 52 6.40 -5.58 -2.29
N GLY A 53 5.81 -6.75 -2.59
CA GLY A 53 5.93 -7.39 -3.89
C GLY A 53 7.40 -7.46 -4.34
N ASN A 54 7.67 -6.99 -5.56
CA ASN A 54 9.03 -6.94 -6.12
C ASN A 54 9.88 -5.72 -5.67
N GLY A 55 9.40 -4.96 -4.68
CA GLY A 55 10.08 -3.80 -4.10
C GLY A 55 9.85 -2.49 -4.84
N ALA A 56 8.76 -2.34 -5.58
CA ALA A 56 8.51 -1.16 -6.41
C ALA A 56 8.49 0.16 -5.60
N ILE A 57 7.93 0.16 -4.39
CA ILE A 57 7.96 1.33 -3.48
C ILE A 57 9.26 1.33 -2.67
N SER A 58 9.64 0.20 -2.08
CA SER A 58 10.83 0.08 -1.21
C SER A 58 12.10 0.59 -1.87
N ARG A 59 12.33 0.27 -3.14
CA ARG A 59 13.55 0.70 -3.85
C ARG A 59 13.62 2.22 -3.97
N GLU A 60 12.49 2.88 -4.18
CA GLU A 60 12.40 4.33 -4.29
C GLU A 60 12.55 4.99 -2.91
N LEU A 61 11.99 4.39 -1.86
CA LEU A 61 12.22 4.83 -0.48
C LEU A 61 13.71 4.72 -0.08
N VAL A 62 14.36 3.59 -0.37
CA VAL A 62 15.80 3.42 -0.13
C VAL A 62 16.61 4.44 -0.92
N SER A 63 16.26 4.67 -2.19
CA SER A 63 16.93 5.67 -3.04
C SER A 63 16.77 7.10 -2.53
N ALA A 64 15.67 7.38 -1.83
CA ALA A 64 15.43 8.66 -1.15
C ALA A 64 16.11 8.78 0.24
N GLY A 65 16.85 7.75 0.67
CA GLY A 65 17.65 7.76 1.90
C GLY A 65 16.93 7.26 3.15
N TYR A 66 15.80 6.57 3.02
CA TYR A 66 15.11 5.94 4.15
C TYR A 66 15.72 4.58 4.49
N ASP A 67 15.75 4.26 5.79
CA ASP A 67 15.91 2.89 6.26
C ASP A 67 14.59 2.15 6.07
N VAL A 68 14.59 1.11 5.22
CA VAL A 68 13.36 0.42 4.81
C VAL A 68 13.37 -1.04 5.23
N ILE A 69 12.31 -1.45 5.92
CA ILE A 69 11.95 -2.85 6.12
C ILE A 69 10.87 -3.20 5.10
N ALA A 70 11.09 -4.25 4.31
CA ALA A 70 10.17 -4.67 3.26
C ALA A 70 9.76 -6.11 3.52
N THR A 71 8.46 -6.37 3.63
CA THR A 71 7.92 -7.71 3.86
C THR A 71 6.77 -8.00 2.92
N ASP A 72 6.54 -9.28 2.63
CA ASP A 72 5.38 -9.74 1.88
C ASP A 72 4.97 -11.14 2.36
N ILE A 73 3.71 -11.52 2.11
CA ILE A 73 3.24 -12.88 2.40
C ILE A 73 3.81 -13.89 1.39
N THR A 74 4.18 -13.43 0.18
CA THR A 74 4.68 -14.22 -0.94
C THR A 74 6.10 -13.82 -1.32
N ASP A 75 6.91 -14.77 -1.81
CA ASP A 75 8.21 -14.47 -2.40
C ASP A 75 8.09 -13.96 -3.83
N TRP A 76 8.31 -12.65 -4.00
CA TRP A 76 8.37 -11.96 -5.30
C TRP A 76 9.80 -11.55 -5.70
N GLY A 77 10.82 -12.11 -5.03
CA GLY A 77 12.23 -11.79 -5.27
C GLY A 77 12.73 -10.48 -4.66
N TYR A 78 12.00 -9.93 -3.68
CA TYR A 78 12.42 -8.77 -2.90
C TYR A 78 11.83 -8.80 -1.47
N GLY A 79 12.55 -8.21 -0.51
CA GLY A 79 12.12 -8.14 0.88
C GLY A 79 12.16 -9.50 1.61
N TYR A 80 11.50 -9.56 2.76
CA TYR A 80 11.35 -10.78 3.56
C TYR A 80 9.98 -11.42 3.30
N PRO A 81 9.91 -12.59 2.63
CA PRO A 81 8.65 -13.28 2.36
C PRO A 81 8.14 -14.07 3.58
N GLY A 82 6.87 -14.48 3.53
CA GLY A 82 6.23 -15.31 4.56
C GLY A 82 5.65 -14.55 5.75
N TYR A 83 5.60 -13.21 5.67
CA TYR A 83 5.04 -12.35 6.72
C TYR A 83 3.61 -11.92 6.34
N ASP A 84 2.61 -12.48 7.01
CA ASP A 84 1.23 -11.95 6.92
C ASP A 84 1.07 -10.76 7.87
N PHE A 85 1.11 -9.55 7.30
CA PHE A 85 0.98 -8.28 8.00
C PHE A 85 -0.19 -8.22 8.99
N LEU A 86 -1.34 -8.82 8.65
CA LEU A 86 -2.54 -8.75 9.46
C LEU A 86 -2.49 -9.67 10.69
N THR A 87 -1.54 -10.61 10.73
CA THR A 87 -1.33 -11.55 11.85
C THR A 87 -0.23 -11.11 12.80
N LEU A 88 0.62 -10.16 12.39
CA LEU A 88 1.75 -9.71 13.20
C LEU A 88 1.27 -8.98 14.46
N GLU A 89 1.98 -9.17 15.56
CA GLU A 89 1.62 -8.58 16.85
C GLU A 89 2.35 -7.27 17.15
N LYS A 90 3.44 -6.98 16.44
CA LYS A 90 4.28 -5.80 16.68
C LYS A 90 4.71 -5.12 15.38
N PRO A 91 4.88 -3.78 15.39
CA PRO A 91 5.46 -3.07 14.27
C PRO A 91 6.94 -3.40 14.09
N PHE A 92 7.41 -3.37 12.84
CA PHE A 92 8.84 -3.48 12.52
C PHE A 92 9.54 -2.14 12.31
N ALA A 93 8.80 -1.09 11.94
CA ALA A 93 9.33 0.26 11.75
C ALA A 93 8.37 1.30 12.30
N ARG A 94 8.85 2.54 12.40
CA ARG A 94 8.07 3.69 12.84
C ARG A 94 6.95 4.02 11.88
N ASN A 95 7.25 4.21 10.59
CA ASN A 95 6.26 4.61 9.58
C ASN A 95 5.84 3.42 8.72
N ILE A 96 4.67 3.50 8.11
CA ILE A 96 4.18 2.48 7.16
C ILE A 96 3.83 3.17 5.84
N VAL A 97 4.46 2.75 4.74
CA VAL A 97 4.21 3.28 3.39
C VAL A 97 4.03 2.10 2.44
N THR A 98 2.83 1.95 1.85
CA THR A 98 2.56 0.82 0.95
C THR A 98 1.38 1.04 0.00
N ASN A 99 1.28 0.19 -1.02
CA ASN A 99 0.08 -0.04 -1.81
C ASN A 99 -0.52 -1.39 -1.37
N PRO A 100 -1.52 -1.39 -0.47
CA PRO A 100 -2.01 -2.63 0.12
C PRO A 100 -2.82 -3.47 -0.88
N PRO A 101 -3.00 -4.78 -0.65
CA PRO A 101 -3.93 -5.61 -1.42
C PRO A 101 -5.38 -5.18 -1.19
N TYR A 102 -6.23 -5.16 -2.23
CA TYR A 102 -7.59 -4.57 -2.12
C TYR A 102 -8.72 -5.60 -1.96
N GLY A 103 -8.53 -6.84 -2.41
CA GLY A 103 -9.57 -7.87 -2.41
C GLY A 103 -10.21 -8.11 -1.06
N TRP A 104 -11.53 -8.37 -1.07
CA TRP A 104 -12.29 -8.79 0.13
C TRP A 104 -12.13 -7.89 1.36
N GLY A 105 -11.92 -6.58 1.17
CA GLY A 105 -11.75 -5.63 2.27
C GLY A 105 -10.36 -5.65 2.91
N LEU A 106 -9.36 -6.27 2.27
CA LEU A 106 -7.99 -6.32 2.77
C LEU A 106 -7.40 -4.93 2.96
N ALA A 107 -7.63 -3.98 2.04
CA ALA A 107 -7.13 -2.61 2.17
C ALA A 107 -7.61 -1.93 3.46
N ASP A 108 -8.86 -2.17 3.88
CA ASP A 108 -9.41 -1.60 5.11
C ASP A 108 -8.72 -2.18 6.35
N ARG A 109 -8.53 -3.50 6.36
CA ARG A 109 -7.79 -4.19 7.44
C ARG A 109 -6.33 -3.76 7.50
N PHE A 110 -5.70 -3.52 6.35
CA PHE A 110 -4.34 -2.99 6.28
C PHE A 110 -4.25 -1.59 6.86
N VAL A 111 -5.20 -0.71 6.53
CA VAL A 111 -5.27 0.65 7.10
C VAL A 111 -5.46 0.57 8.61
N GLU A 112 -6.43 -0.20 9.10
CA GLU A 112 -6.69 -0.35 10.55
C GLU A 112 -5.45 -0.86 11.30
N LYS A 113 -4.80 -1.91 10.78
CA LYS A 113 -3.60 -2.50 11.38
C LYS A 113 -2.43 -1.52 11.37
N ALA A 114 -2.23 -0.79 10.27
CA ALA A 114 -1.17 0.21 10.16
C ALA A 114 -1.39 1.39 11.11
N LEU A 115 -2.63 1.83 11.30
CA LEU A 115 -2.96 2.90 12.25
C LEU A 115 -2.72 2.47 13.70
N ALA A 116 -3.08 1.24 14.06
CA ALA A 116 -2.78 0.70 15.39
C ALA A 116 -1.27 0.66 15.65
N PHE A 117 -0.49 0.09 14.72
CA PHE A 117 0.96 0.01 14.83
C PHE A 117 1.65 1.37 14.89
N THR A 118 1.25 2.31 14.03
CA THR A 118 1.87 3.64 14.02
C THR A 118 1.45 4.50 15.22
N ALA A 119 0.33 4.19 15.88
CA ALA A 119 -0.03 4.82 17.15
C ALA A 119 0.92 4.39 18.28
N GLU A 120 1.44 3.15 18.24
CA GLU A 120 2.44 2.66 19.19
C GLU A 120 3.82 3.28 18.94
N THR A 121 4.20 3.47 17.68
CA THR A 121 5.53 3.99 17.30
C THR A 121 5.60 5.51 17.21
N GLY A 122 4.46 6.20 17.19
CA GLY A 122 4.38 7.63 16.88
C GLY A 122 4.82 7.97 15.46
N GLY A 123 4.61 7.05 14.51
CA GLY A 123 4.87 7.26 13.07
C GLY A 123 3.63 7.64 12.28
N ARG A 124 3.79 7.72 10.96
CA ARG A 124 2.72 8.07 10.01
C ARG A 124 2.41 6.90 9.08
N VAL A 125 1.20 6.88 8.56
CA VAL A 125 0.76 5.90 7.54
C VAL A 125 0.57 6.61 6.21
N ALA A 126 1.13 6.06 5.14
CA ALA A 126 0.83 6.43 3.77
C ALA A 126 0.36 5.21 2.98
N MET A 127 -0.89 5.24 2.52
CA MET A 127 -1.47 4.15 1.74
C MET A 127 -1.89 4.67 0.37
N LEU A 128 -1.43 4.01 -0.68
CA LEU A 128 -1.94 4.24 -2.02
C LEU A 128 -3.29 3.54 -2.14
N LEU A 129 -4.37 4.28 -2.31
CA LEU A 129 -5.73 3.75 -2.37
C LEU A 129 -6.43 4.21 -3.65
N ASN A 130 -7.37 3.41 -4.17
CA ASN A 130 -8.23 3.88 -5.26
C ASN A 130 -9.11 5.02 -4.73
N ILE A 131 -9.10 6.18 -5.40
CA ILE A 131 -9.84 7.38 -4.97
C ILE A 131 -11.36 7.14 -4.89
N ALA A 132 -11.90 6.25 -5.74
CA ALA A 132 -13.32 5.88 -5.67
C ALA A 132 -13.68 5.18 -4.35
N SER A 133 -12.70 4.61 -3.65
CA SER A 133 -12.91 3.97 -2.35
C SER A 133 -13.25 4.96 -1.24
N LEU A 134 -12.92 6.25 -1.39
CA LEU A 134 -13.31 7.31 -0.46
C LEU A 134 -14.84 7.46 -0.35
N CYS A 135 -15.57 7.08 -1.40
CA CYS A 135 -17.02 7.14 -1.46
C CYS A 135 -17.70 5.81 -1.12
N HIS A 136 -16.97 4.83 -0.57
CA HIS A 136 -17.55 3.54 -0.23
C HIS A 136 -18.36 3.64 1.07
N PRO A 137 -19.66 3.27 1.11
CA PRO A 137 -20.52 3.48 2.28
C PRO A 137 -19.97 2.90 3.58
N LYS A 138 -19.33 1.72 3.52
CA LYS A 138 -18.75 1.07 4.71
C LYS A 138 -17.53 1.80 5.28
N ARG A 139 -16.89 2.69 4.52
CA ARG A 139 -15.70 3.44 4.95
C ARG A 139 -16.05 4.83 5.47
N HIS A 140 -17.31 5.27 5.34
CA HIS A 140 -17.73 6.60 5.73
C HIS A 140 -17.41 6.89 7.20
N ASP A 141 -17.85 6.00 8.09
CA ASP A 141 -17.64 6.16 9.53
C ASP A 141 -16.15 6.13 9.90
N ASP A 142 -15.35 5.32 9.20
CA ASP A 142 -13.91 5.23 9.44
C ASP A 142 -13.19 6.52 9.02
N PHE A 143 -13.50 7.07 7.85
CA PHE A 143 -12.93 8.34 7.40
C PHE A 143 -13.39 9.53 8.24
N VAL A 144 -14.62 9.52 8.76
CA VAL A 144 -15.11 10.58 9.65
C VAL A 144 -14.46 10.48 11.03
N ARG A 145 -14.31 9.26 11.57
CA ARG A 145 -13.73 9.03 12.90
C ARG A 145 -12.22 9.26 12.93
N GLN A 146 -11.52 8.82 11.89
CA GLN A 146 -10.06 8.93 11.78
C GLN A 146 -9.67 9.39 10.37
N PRO A 147 -9.89 10.68 10.05
CA PRO A 147 -9.62 11.21 8.73
C PRO A 147 -8.11 11.20 8.42
N PRO A 148 -7.71 10.96 7.16
CA PRO A 148 -6.35 11.25 6.74
C PRO A 148 -6.09 12.76 6.85
N SER A 149 -4.89 13.13 7.25
CA SER A 149 -4.40 14.51 7.27
C SER A 149 -4.37 15.13 5.88
N VAL A 150 -3.91 14.37 4.89
CA VAL A 150 -3.80 14.81 3.50
C VAL A 150 -4.20 13.68 2.54
N ILE A 151 -4.91 14.04 1.48
CA ILE A 151 -5.23 13.18 0.35
C ILE A 151 -4.58 13.77 -0.90
N TYR A 152 -3.59 13.07 -1.44
CA TYR A 152 -2.91 13.46 -2.68
C TYR A 152 -3.49 12.70 -3.87
N ALA A 153 -4.37 13.35 -4.63
CA ALA A 153 -4.92 12.80 -5.86
C ALA A 153 -3.86 12.80 -6.97
N LEU A 154 -3.62 11.64 -7.59
CA LEU A 154 -2.66 11.48 -8.68
C LEU A 154 -3.32 11.70 -10.05
N ASP A 155 -2.63 12.39 -10.96
CA ASP A 155 -3.09 12.63 -12.34
C ASP A 155 -3.12 11.37 -13.21
N GLU A 156 -2.04 10.59 -13.20
CA GLU A 156 -1.88 9.33 -13.93
C GLU A 156 -1.18 8.28 -13.05
N CYS A 157 -1.95 7.29 -12.62
CA CYS A 157 -1.40 6.14 -11.91
C CYS A 157 -2.26 4.92 -12.19
N VAL A 158 -1.65 3.90 -12.83
CA VAL A 158 -2.29 2.61 -13.06
C VAL A 158 -1.35 1.52 -12.56
N CYS A 159 -1.80 0.77 -11.57
CA CYS A 159 -1.08 -0.41 -11.09
C CYS A 159 -1.55 -1.61 -11.92
N PHE A 160 -0.71 -2.10 -12.82
CA PHE A 160 -1.07 -3.20 -13.72
C PHE A 160 -0.99 -4.56 -13.03
N PRO A 161 -1.86 -5.53 -13.36
CA PRO A 161 -1.78 -6.87 -12.80
C PRO A 161 -0.40 -7.48 -13.11
N LEU A 162 0.30 -7.92 -12.06
CA LEU A 162 1.67 -8.44 -12.15
C LEU A 162 2.68 -7.48 -12.81
N GLY A 163 2.36 -6.18 -12.86
CA GLY A 163 3.17 -5.16 -13.55
C GLY A 163 3.11 -5.23 -15.08
N ASP A 164 2.17 -5.98 -15.65
CA ASP A 164 2.09 -6.23 -17.09
C ASP A 164 0.88 -5.48 -17.71
N PRO A 165 1.10 -4.40 -18.49
CA PRO A 165 0.03 -3.67 -19.17
C PRO A 165 -0.81 -4.54 -20.11
N ALA A 166 -0.24 -5.62 -20.67
CA ALA A 166 -0.98 -6.53 -21.56
C ALA A 166 -2.07 -7.32 -20.81
N ARG A 167 -1.99 -7.39 -19.48
CA ARG A 167 -3.00 -8.00 -18.61
C ARG A 167 -4.06 -7.02 -18.13
N ALA A 168 -3.92 -5.73 -18.45
CA ALA A 168 -4.85 -4.70 -18.02
C ALA A 168 -6.25 -4.94 -18.62
N THR A 169 -7.27 -4.83 -17.77
CA THR A 169 -8.66 -4.81 -18.22
C THR A 169 -9.17 -3.38 -18.37
N ALA A 170 -10.32 -3.20 -19.03
CA ALA A 170 -11.01 -1.92 -19.03
C ALA A 170 -11.35 -1.43 -17.61
N HIS A 171 -11.50 -2.34 -16.64
CA HIS A 171 -11.67 -1.97 -15.24
C HIS A 171 -10.36 -1.48 -14.63
N THR A 172 -9.24 -2.16 -14.87
CA THR A 172 -7.89 -1.76 -14.43
C THR A 172 -7.59 -0.32 -14.85
N ASN A 173 -7.83 0.01 -16.12
CA ASN A 173 -7.54 1.34 -16.67
C ASN A 173 -8.45 2.46 -16.14
N LYS A 174 -9.56 2.12 -15.50
CA LYS A 174 -10.46 3.09 -14.84
C LYS A 174 -10.04 3.41 -13.41
N HIS A 175 -9.14 2.63 -12.80
CA HIS A 175 -8.65 2.94 -11.46
C HIS A 175 -7.92 4.29 -11.47
N ARG A 176 -8.17 5.06 -10.43
CA ARG A 176 -7.46 6.31 -10.13
C ARG A 176 -7.05 6.23 -8.68
N TYR A 177 -5.81 6.59 -8.39
CA TYR A 177 -5.23 6.39 -7.07
C TYR A 177 -4.94 7.73 -6.40
N ALA A 178 -4.93 7.69 -5.08
CA ALA A 178 -4.47 8.78 -4.24
C ALA A 178 -3.61 8.21 -3.11
N TRP A 179 -2.59 8.96 -2.71
CA TRP A 179 -1.91 8.69 -1.44
C TRP A 179 -2.73 9.30 -0.31
N LEU A 180 -3.14 8.48 0.65
CA LEU A 180 -3.79 8.93 1.88
C LEU A 180 -2.79 8.89 3.02
N ILE A 181 -2.61 10.03 3.68
CA ILE A 181 -1.64 10.21 4.75
C ILE A 181 -2.36 10.35 6.08
N TRP A 182 -2.15 9.42 7.01
CA TRP A 182 -2.58 9.58 8.39
C TRP A 182 -1.41 9.98 9.27
N ASP A 183 -1.67 11.01 10.06
CA ASP A 183 -0.77 11.54 11.06
C ASP A 183 -1.55 11.65 12.38
N HIS A 184 -1.10 10.92 13.40
CA HIS A 184 -1.77 10.90 14.71
C HIS A 184 -1.76 12.27 15.41
N ALA A 185 -0.82 13.15 15.05
CA ALA A 185 -0.74 14.50 15.57
C ALA A 185 -1.70 15.48 14.87
N HIS A 186 -2.21 15.15 13.68
CA HIS A 186 -3.11 16.02 12.92
C HIS A 186 -4.42 16.28 13.67
N LYS A 187 -4.88 17.53 13.61
CA LYS A 187 -6.16 18.00 14.15
C LYS A 187 -6.88 18.81 13.09
N GLY A 188 -8.14 18.48 12.84
CA GLY A 188 -8.99 19.17 11.86
C GLY A 188 -9.23 18.35 10.59
N ASP A 189 -9.70 19.05 9.56
CA ASP A 189 -10.21 18.43 8.34
C ASP A 189 -9.08 17.85 7.46
N SER A 190 -9.44 16.89 6.61
CA SER A 190 -8.57 16.41 5.54
C SER A 190 -8.35 17.50 4.49
N VAL A 191 -7.09 17.70 4.08
CA VAL A 191 -6.76 18.57 2.94
C VAL A 191 -6.59 17.72 1.68
N ILE A 192 -7.23 18.11 0.58
CA ILE A 192 -7.01 17.49 -0.74
C ILE A 192 -5.97 18.31 -1.49
N ARG A 193 -5.00 17.62 -2.09
CA ARG A 193 -3.96 18.18 -2.97
C ARG A 193 -3.84 17.34 -4.22
N TRP A 194 -3.27 17.92 -5.28
CA TRP A 194 -3.01 17.24 -6.55
C TRP A 194 -1.50 17.01 -6.70
N LEU A 195 -1.10 15.81 -7.11
CA LEU A 195 0.28 15.50 -7.47
C LEU A 195 0.36 15.04 -8.91
N SER A 196 1.30 15.64 -9.64
CA SER A 196 1.63 15.17 -10.97
C SER A 196 2.70 14.10 -10.91
N THR A 197 2.47 13.01 -11.64
CA THR A 197 3.41 11.89 -11.79
C THR A 197 4.31 12.05 -13.02
N ALA A 198 3.92 12.89 -13.99
CA ALA A 198 4.65 13.10 -15.23
C ALA A 198 6.12 13.53 -15.05
N PRO A 199 6.48 14.37 -14.05
CA PRO A 199 7.89 14.75 -13.82
C PRO A 199 8.79 13.60 -13.32
N PHE A 200 8.22 12.45 -12.96
CA PHE A 200 8.90 11.37 -12.23
C PHE A 200 8.93 10.03 -12.98
N GLN A 201 8.62 10.01 -14.28
CA GLN A 201 8.68 8.81 -15.12
C GLN A 201 10.09 8.22 -15.20
#